data_AF-A0A4V1LFD7-F1
#
_entry.id   AF-A0A4V1LFD7-F1
#
_cell.length_a   1.000
_cell.length_b   1.000
_cell.length_c   1.000
_cell.angle_alpha   90.00
_cell.angle_beta   90.00
_cell.angle_gamma   90.00
#
_symmetry.space_group_name_H-M   'P 1'
#
loop_
_entity.id
_entity.type
_entity.pdbx_description
1 polymer ?
#
loop_
_entity_poly.entity_id
_entity_poly.type
_entity_poly.pdbx_seq_one_letter_code
_entity_poly.pdbx_strand_id
1 'polypeptide(L)'
;MAFHRIFVIDFAGLGLGESSDANHFQSVGADTIGHVAATWPGKLQLPTLQRLGLGNIRVDHPILGVEPIYQPLGFFGRLHMTAQDNLRPTGLREMWDYTGAIRTENVFTTLIAAGYAVTVAGPFLSYLATQTPANRYQVGSNQASFKILYDRLNEPVSGLTYVCLPEMRFAGEHQDLMGFGTALIAADHYLEQVVHDLGANDLLIVTATHAADPTFSLTPTREYLPLLAYSPSRAKGFALGIRRTLADIGATVLENYGVATEHAGHSLLNEITQI
;
A
#
# COMPACT_ATOMS: atom_id res chain seq x y z
N MET A 1 17.18 -14.75 2.35
CA MET A 1 16.38 -13.59 2.78
C MET A 1 17.14 -12.31 2.47
N ALA A 2 16.54 -11.41 1.69
CA ALA A 2 17.17 -10.15 1.29
C ALA A 2 16.94 -9.05 2.34
N PHE A 3 15.76 -9.04 2.96
CA PHE A 3 15.34 -8.07 3.96
C PHE A 3 14.93 -8.77 5.26
N HIS A 4 15.43 -8.30 6.40
CA HIS A 4 15.10 -8.86 7.71
C HIS A 4 13.68 -8.47 8.14
N ARG A 5 13.26 -7.24 7.85
CA ARG A 5 11.95 -6.73 8.20
C ARG A 5 11.28 -6.14 6.97
N ILE A 6 9.99 -6.41 6.81
CA ILE A 6 9.17 -5.79 5.78
C ILE A 6 8.07 -5.00 6.47
N PHE A 7 7.96 -3.73 6.11
CA PHE A 7 6.92 -2.82 6.55
C PHE A 7 6.00 -2.53 5.37
N VAL A 8 4.71 -2.80 5.51
CA VAL A 8 3.69 -2.50 4.50
C VAL A 8 2.72 -1.48 5.07
N ILE A 9 2.60 -0.35 4.39
CA ILE A 9 1.68 0.74 4.77
C ILE A 9 0.58 0.82 3.72
N ASP A 10 -0.65 0.53 4.14
CA ASP A 10 -1.88 0.63 3.33
C ASP A 10 -2.53 2.00 3.56
N PHE A 11 -2.43 2.88 2.57
CA PHE A 11 -3.11 4.17 2.50
C PHE A 11 -4.55 3.91 2.07
N ALA A 12 -5.38 3.42 2.99
CA ALA A 12 -6.72 2.97 2.69
C ALA A 12 -7.54 4.07 2.00
N GLY A 13 -8.07 3.77 0.81
CA GLY A 13 -8.84 4.70 0.00
C GLY A 13 -8.03 5.43 -1.07
N LEU A 14 -6.70 5.31 -1.12
CA LEU A 14 -5.89 6.00 -2.13
C LEU A 14 -5.87 5.26 -3.48
N GLY A 15 -6.51 5.85 -4.49
CA GLY A 15 -6.45 5.43 -5.91
C GLY A 15 -5.63 6.38 -6.81
N LEU A 16 -5.24 5.87 -7.98
CA LEU A 16 -4.42 6.55 -9.00
C LEU A 16 -5.15 6.74 -10.35
N GLY A 17 -6.47 6.71 -10.37
CA GLY A 17 -7.25 6.72 -11.61
C GLY A 17 -7.88 5.37 -11.93
N GLU A 18 -8.97 5.42 -12.68
CA GLU A 18 -9.80 4.28 -13.04
C GLU A 18 -8.96 3.11 -13.58
N SER A 19 -9.31 1.91 -13.14
CA SER A 19 -8.71 0.69 -13.66
C SER A 19 -9.40 0.24 -14.95
N SER A 20 -8.79 -0.71 -15.67
CA SER A 20 -9.31 -1.18 -16.96
C SER A 20 -10.70 -1.84 -16.89
N ASP A 21 -11.16 -2.23 -15.71
CA ASP A 21 -12.47 -2.86 -15.49
C ASP A 21 -13.46 -1.96 -14.73
N ALA A 22 -13.17 -0.66 -14.60
CA ALA A 22 -13.99 0.30 -13.84
C ALA A 22 -15.45 0.39 -14.32
N ASN A 23 -15.72 0.08 -15.59
CA ASN A 23 -17.06 0.02 -16.18
C ASN A 23 -17.95 -1.06 -15.52
N HIS A 24 -17.38 -2.11 -14.95
CA HIS A 24 -18.14 -3.14 -14.23
C HIS A 24 -18.54 -2.72 -12.81
N PHE A 25 -17.96 -1.62 -12.30
CA PHE A 25 -18.11 -1.18 -10.91
C PHE A 25 -18.64 0.25 -10.78
N GLN A 26 -19.28 0.79 -11.82
CA GLN A 26 -19.79 2.17 -11.85
C GLN A 26 -18.74 3.22 -11.45
N SER A 27 -17.48 2.95 -11.80
CA SER A 27 -16.32 3.76 -11.38
C SER A 27 -15.62 4.42 -12.57
N VAL A 28 -16.29 4.50 -13.73
CA VAL A 28 -15.71 5.16 -14.91
C VAL A 28 -15.53 6.65 -14.61
N GLY A 29 -14.32 7.15 -14.82
CA GLY A 29 -13.89 8.50 -14.50
C GLY A 29 -13.38 8.69 -13.07
N ALA A 30 -13.32 7.65 -12.24
CA ALA A 30 -12.74 7.76 -10.91
C ALA A 30 -11.25 8.09 -10.99
N ASP A 31 -10.79 9.03 -10.17
CA ASP A 31 -9.39 9.42 -10.05
C ASP A 31 -9.16 10.07 -8.69
N THR A 32 -9.06 9.25 -7.64
CA THR A 32 -8.97 9.70 -6.25
C THR A 32 -7.89 10.76 -6.07
N ILE A 33 -6.62 10.43 -6.32
CA ILE A 33 -5.52 11.37 -6.07
C ILE A 33 -5.56 12.56 -7.03
N GLY A 34 -6.03 12.37 -8.27
CA GLY A 34 -6.13 13.45 -9.25
C GLY A 34 -7.19 14.47 -8.87
N HIS A 35 -8.39 14.03 -8.49
CA HIS A 35 -9.48 14.91 -8.04
C HIS A 35 -9.13 15.62 -6.73
N VAL A 36 -8.48 14.93 -5.79
CA VAL A 36 -7.97 15.55 -4.56
C VAL A 36 -6.95 16.63 -4.90
N ALA A 37 -5.95 16.34 -5.74
CA ALA A 37 -4.93 17.29 -6.14
C ALA A 37 -5.49 18.50 -6.91
N ALA A 38 -6.48 18.28 -7.79
CA ALA A 38 -7.11 19.34 -8.58
C ALA A 38 -7.97 20.30 -7.74
N THR A 39 -8.54 19.82 -6.65
CA THR A 39 -9.38 20.65 -5.75
C THR A 39 -8.58 21.28 -4.61
N TRP A 40 -7.35 20.82 -4.37
CA TRP A 40 -6.53 21.27 -3.25
C TRP A 40 -6.19 22.78 -3.37
N PRO A 41 -6.35 23.58 -2.31
CA PRO A 41 -5.94 24.98 -2.32
C PRO A 41 -4.43 25.13 -2.54
N GLY A 42 -4.04 25.54 -3.74
CA GLY A 42 -2.64 25.69 -4.13
C GLY A 42 -2.07 24.40 -4.73
N LYS A 43 -0.91 23.96 -4.26
CA LYS A 43 -0.27 22.70 -4.71
C LYS A 43 -0.36 21.66 -3.60
N LEU A 44 -0.83 20.46 -3.93
CA LEU A 44 -0.79 19.33 -3.01
C LEU A 44 0.68 18.93 -2.80
N GLN A 45 1.19 19.15 -1.60
CA GLN A 45 2.61 18.91 -1.27
C GLN A 45 2.76 17.56 -0.59
N LEU A 46 3.35 16.60 -1.31
CA LEU A 46 3.69 15.26 -0.82
C LEU A 46 5.19 14.98 -1.04
N PRO A 47 6.08 15.75 -0.41
CA PRO A 47 7.52 15.69 -0.70
C PRO A 47 8.12 14.30 -0.47
N THR A 48 7.66 13.53 0.52
CA THR A 48 8.21 12.20 0.79
C THR A 48 7.78 11.20 -0.28
N LEU A 49 6.49 11.13 -0.59
CA LEU A 49 5.95 10.29 -1.65
C LEU A 49 6.52 10.69 -3.02
N GLN A 50 6.74 11.97 -3.28
CA GLN A 50 7.41 12.45 -4.48
C GLN A 50 8.83 11.88 -4.57
N ARG A 51 9.62 11.97 -3.49
CA ARG A 51 10.97 11.39 -3.40
C ARG A 51 10.97 9.87 -3.59
N LEU A 52 9.91 9.18 -3.17
CA LEU A 52 9.74 7.74 -3.38
C LEU A 52 9.29 7.38 -4.80
N GLY A 53 8.89 8.36 -5.61
CA GLY A 53 8.53 8.16 -7.02
C GLY A 53 7.03 8.21 -7.33
N LEU A 54 6.17 8.69 -6.42
CA LEU A 54 4.73 8.80 -6.67
C LEU A 54 4.41 9.60 -7.95
N GLY A 55 5.07 10.75 -8.12
CA GLY A 55 4.93 11.60 -9.31
C GLY A 55 5.39 10.94 -10.61
N ASN A 56 6.21 9.88 -10.53
CA ASN A 56 6.70 9.15 -11.68
C ASN A 56 5.73 8.07 -12.19
N ILE A 57 4.68 7.73 -11.43
CA ILE A 57 3.73 6.66 -11.80
C ILE A 57 2.79 7.11 -12.92
N ARG A 58 2.34 8.37 -12.90
CA ARG A 58 1.30 8.89 -13.79
C ARG A 58 1.85 9.91 -14.80
N VAL A 59 2.36 9.41 -15.93
CA VAL A 59 2.97 10.26 -16.98
C VAL A 59 1.92 11.10 -17.72
N ASP A 60 0.83 10.48 -18.18
CA ASP A 60 -0.16 11.17 -19.04
C ASP A 60 -1.20 11.98 -18.25
N HIS A 61 -1.31 11.71 -16.94
CA HIS A 61 -2.26 12.38 -16.05
C HIS A 61 -1.55 12.73 -14.74
N PRO A 62 -0.67 13.76 -14.74
CA PRO A 62 0.18 14.07 -13.60
C PRO A 62 -0.62 14.51 -12.37
N ILE A 63 -0.06 14.23 -11.19
CA ILE A 63 -0.63 14.65 -9.92
C ILE A 63 -0.20 16.10 -9.67
N LEU A 64 -1.15 17.03 -9.67
CA LEU A 64 -0.86 18.46 -9.50
C LEU A 64 -0.16 18.73 -8.17
N GLY A 65 1.09 19.21 -8.22
CA GLY A 65 1.93 19.49 -7.04
C GLY A 65 2.92 18.38 -6.69
N VAL A 66 2.84 17.22 -7.33
CA VAL A 66 3.72 16.05 -7.10
C VAL A 66 4.39 15.66 -8.40
N GLU A 67 5.38 16.46 -8.80
CA GLU A 67 6.07 16.33 -10.09
C GLU A 67 6.96 15.07 -10.15
N PRO A 68 7.15 14.45 -11.32
CA PRO A 68 8.11 13.36 -11.49
C PRO A 68 9.54 13.82 -11.20
N ILE A 69 10.35 12.92 -10.65
CA ILE A 69 11.77 13.18 -10.35
C ILE A 69 12.69 12.24 -11.12
N TYR A 70 13.88 12.72 -11.50
CA TYR A 70 14.81 11.95 -12.33
C TYR A 70 15.42 10.73 -11.62
N GLN A 71 15.67 10.84 -10.31
CA GLN A 71 16.27 9.81 -9.48
C GLN A 71 15.41 9.57 -8.23
N PRO A 72 14.31 8.82 -8.35
CA PRO A 72 13.52 8.45 -7.19
C PRO A 72 14.29 7.51 -6.28
N LEU A 73 14.05 7.63 -4.97
CA LEU A 73 14.62 6.74 -3.96
C LEU A 73 13.96 5.36 -4.00
N GLY A 74 12.65 5.34 -4.28
CA GLY A 74 11.83 4.14 -4.27
C GLY A 74 11.56 3.62 -5.68
N PHE A 75 11.40 2.30 -5.79
CA PHE A 75 10.81 1.64 -6.93
C PHE A 75 9.32 1.96 -6.97
N PHE A 76 8.77 2.25 -8.15
CA PHE A 76 7.43 2.81 -8.26
C PHE A 76 6.62 2.16 -9.38
N GLY A 77 5.33 1.97 -9.17
CA GLY A 77 4.41 1.42 -10.14
C GLY A 77 2.98 1.52 -9.66
N ARG A 78 2.09 0.75 -10.29
CA ARG A 78 0.69 0.66 -9.86
C ARG A 78 0.19 -0.77 -9.88
N LEU A 79 -0.74 -1.08 -8.98
CA LEU A 79 -1.37 -2.39 -8.83
C LEU A 79 -2.76 -2.35 -9.44
N HIS A 80 -3.09 -3.40 -10.18
CA HIS A 80 -4.45 -3.70 -10.63
C HIS A 80 -5.08 -4.71 -9.66
N MET A 81 -6.32 -4.50 -9.26
CA MET A 81 -7.10 -5.48 -8.49
C MET A 81 -7.74 -6.49 -9.45
N THR A 82 -7.58 -7.79 -9.19
CA THR A 82 -8.11 -8.86 -10.06
C THR A 82 -9.44 -9.41 -9.60
N ALA A 83 -9.75 -9.25 -8.31
CA ALA A 83 -10.98 -9.72 -7.72
C ALA A 83 -12.22 -9.21 -8.47
N GLN A 84 -13.22 -10.08 -8.61
CA GLN A 84 -14.44 -9.81 -9.37
C GLN A 84 -15.50 -9.05 -8.56
N ASP A 85 -15.29 -8.89 -7.25
CA ASP A 85 -16.06 -8.00 -6.39
C ASP A 85 -15.23 -6.74 -6.04
N ASN A 86 -15.85 -5.80 -5.33
CA ASN A 86 -15.23 -4.52 -4.96
C ASN A 86 -15.55 -4.12 -3.53
N LEU A 87 -15.57 -5.10 -2.61
CA LEU A 87 -15.85 -4.84 -1.20
C LEU A 87 -14.58 -4.33 -0.49
N ARG A 88 -14.73 -3.62 0.62
CA ARG A 88 -13.59 -3.14 1.42
C ARG A 88 -12.53 -4.20 1.77
N PRO A 89 -12.88 -5.44 2.21
CA PRO A 89 -11.87 -6.45 2.51
C PRO A 89 -11.28 -7.13 1.27
N THR A 90 -11.79 -6.86 0.07
CA THR A 90 -11.41 -7.58 -1.15
C THR A 90 -9.92 -7.46 -1.45
N GLY A 91 -9.39 -6.24 -1.51
CA GLY A 91 -7.96 -6.05 -1.80
C GLY A 91 -7.05 -6.57 -0.69
N LEU A 92 -7.50 -6.53 0.57
CA LEU A 92 -6.81 -7.18 1.70
C LEU A 92 -6.70 -8.69 1.50
N ARG A 93 -7.81 -9.33 1.11
CA ARG A 93 -7.83 -10.78 0.85
C ARG A 93 -7.03 -11.13 -0.41
N GLU A 94 -7.11 -10.33 -1.46
CA GLU A 94 -6.29 -10.54 -2.67
C GLU A 94 -4.80 -10.44 -2.35
N MET A 95 -4.40 -9.48 -1.50
CA MET A 95 -3.01 -9.27 -1.10
C MET A 95 -2.46 -10.37 -0.20
N TRP A 96 -3.29 -10.92 0.71
CA TRP A 96 -2.80 -11.73 1.84
C TRP A 96 -3.37 -13.16 1.95
N ASP A 97 -4.60 -13.40 1.50
CA ASP A 97 -5.23 -14.74 1.52
C ASP A 97 -5.09 -15.47 0.18
N TYR A 98 -5.04 -14.68 -0.89
CA TYR A 98 -5.19 -15.12 -2.27
C TYR A 98 -6.48 -15.94 -2.49
N THR A 99 -7.60 -15.24 -2.60
CA THR A 99 -8.89 -15.85 -2.95
C THR A 99 -9.01 -16.08 -4.47
N GLY A 100 -8.24 -17.02 -4.99
CA GLY A 100 -8.37 -17.54 -6.36
C GLY A 100 -9.18 -18.84 -6.43
N ALA A 101 -9.19 -19.49 -7.59
CA ALA A 101 -9.80 -20.82 -7.75
C ALA A 101 -9.07 -21.92 -6.95
N ILE A 102 -7.80 -21.68 -6.62
CA ILE A 102 -6.97 -22.55 -5.78
C ILE A 102 -6.80 -21.82 -4.45
N ARG A 103 -7.18 -22.49 -3.36
CA ARG A 103 -6.99 -21.97 -2.00
C ARG A 103 -5.53 -22.15 -1.62
N THR A 104 -4.79 -21.05 -1.50
CA THR A 104 -3.44 -21.06 -0.92
C THR A 104 -3.51 -20.74 0.58
N GLU A 105 -2.40 -20.94 1.28
CA GLU A 105 -2.28 -20.50 2.66
C GLU A 105 -2.15 -18.98 2.75
N ASN A 106 -2.73 -18.41 3.81
CA ASN A 106 -2.63 -16.99 4.12
C ASN A 106 -1.16 -16.62 4.44
N VAL A 107 -0.70 -15.48 3.93
CA VAL A 107 0.69 -15.01 4.08
C VAL A 107 1.09 -14.86 5.54
N PHE A 108 0.21 -14.31 6.38
CA PHE A 108 0.47 -14.13 7.81
C PHE A 108 0.63 -15.46 8.52
N THR A 109 -0.28 -16.42 8.28
CA THR A 109 -0.19 -17.77 8.84
C THR A 109 1.10 -18.47 8.40
N THR A 110 1.45 -18.35 7.12
CA THR A 110 2.66 -18.97 6.54
C THR A 110 3.94 -18.44 7.20
N LEU A 111 4.07 -17.12 7.35
CA LEU A 111 5.21 -16.49 8.03
C LEU A 111 5.35 -16.93 9.48
N ILE A 112 4.23 -16.93 10.22
CA ILE A 112 4.21 -17.33 11.62
C ILE A 112 4.61 -18.80 11.76
N ALA A 113 4.10 -19.69 10.91
CA ALA A 113 4.45 -21.11 10.93
C ALA A 113 5.95 -21.33 10.68
N ALA A 114 6.59 -20.45 9.91
CA ALA A 114 8.03 -20.44 9.68
C ALA A 114 8.85 -19.72 10.77
N GLY A 115 8.21 -19.21 11.82
CA GLY A 115 8.87 -18.58 12.97
C GLY A 115 9.14 -17.08 12.84
N TYR A 116 8.56 -16.40 11.85
CA TYR A 116 8.67 -14.94 11.69
C TYR A 116 7.55 -14.22 12.44
N ALA A 117 7.86 -13.04 12.98
CA ALA A 117 6.85 -12.21 13.63
C ALA A 117 5.93 -11.58 12.59
N VAL A 118 4.64 -11.50 12.90
CA VAL A 118 3.67 -10.76 12.09
C VAL A 118 2.90 -9.80 12.99
N THR A 119 2.93 -8.52 12.64
CA THR A 119 2.14 -7.46 13.25
C THR A 119 1.16 -6.91 12.24
N VAL A 120 -0.12 -6.79 12.61
CA VAL A 120 -1.16 -6.14 11.81
C VAL A 120 -1.84 -5.06 12.64
N ALA A 121 -1.93 -3.85 12.09
CA ALA A 121 -2.63 -2.74 12.73
C ALA A 121 -3.59 -2.05 11.76
N GLY A 122 -4.76 -1.65 12.24
CA GLY A 122 -5.72 -0.92 11.42
C GLY A 122 -7.07 -0.72 12.11
N PRO A 123 -8.03 -0.10 11.43
CA PRO A 123 -9.41 0.00 11.90
C PRO A 123 -10.02 -1.38 12.05
N PHE A 124 -11.16 -1.46 12.73
CA PHE A 124 -11.91 -2.73 12.77
C PHE A 124 -12.30 -3.17 11.36
N LEU A 125 -11.67 -4.25 10.90
CA LEU A 125 -11.99 -4.96 9.69
C LEU A 125 -12.06 -6.43 10.08
N SER A 126 -13.19 -7.09 9.81
CA SER A 126 -13.43 -8.48 10.20
C SER A 126 -12.27 -9.39 9.76
N TYR A 127 -11.75 -9.16 8.55
CA TYR A 127 -10.59 -9.84 8.01
C TYR A 127 -9.35 -9.71 8.91
N LEU A 128 -8.94 -8.50 9.29
CA LEU A 128 -7.75 -8.28 10.13
C LEU A 128 -7.96 -8.82 11.55
N ALA A 129 -9.18 -8.71 12.08
CA ALA A 129 -9.53 -9.18 13.43
C ALA A 129 -9.38 -10.70 13.59
N THR A 130 -9.50 -11.46 12.50
CA THR A 130 -9.39 -12.93 12.52
C THR A 130 -7.98 -13.47 12.31
N GLN A 131 -6.97 -12.61 12.09
CA GLN A 131 -5.59 -13.03 11.78
C GLN A 131 -4.84 -13.51 13.03
N THR A 132 -5.19 -14.71 13.53
CA THR A 132 -4.50 -15.38 14.65
C THR A 132 -3.45 -16.34 14.11
N PRO A 133 -2.24 -16.42 14.68
CA PRO A 133 -1.76 -15.78 15.92
C PRO A 133 -0.91 -14.51 15.72
N ALA A 134 -1.17 -13.69 14.69
CA ALA A 134 -0.46 -12.41 14.52
C ALA A 134 -0.69 -11.46 15.71
N ASN A 135 0.25 -10.55 15.96
CA ASN A 135 0.08 -9.44 16.89
C ASN A 135 -0.88 -8.42 16.26
N ARG A 136 -2.09 -8.31 16.79
CA ARG A 136 -3.15 -7.46 16.22
C ARG A 136 -3.39 -6.21 17.05
N TYR A 137 -3.48 -5.06 16.39
CA TYR A 137 -3.81 -3.78 17.01
C TYR A 137 -4.98 -3.13 16.28
N GLN A 138 -6.10 -2.93 16.99
CA GLN A 138 -7.23 -2.18 16.45
C GLN A 138 -7.06 -0.69 16.78
N VAL A 139 -6.90 0.12 15.75
CA VAL A 139 -6.59 1.56 15.84
C VAL A 139 -7.47 2.37 14.90
N GLY A 140 -7.88 3.56 15.32
CA GLY A 140 -8.89 4.37 14.62
C GLY A 140 -8.35 5.53 13.78
N SER A 141 -7.04 5.82 13.82
CA SER A 141 -6.44 7.00 13.19
C SER A 141 -5.11 6.68 12.53
N ASN A 142 -4.68 7.52 11.58
CA ASN A 142 -3.38 7.38 10.92
C ASN A 142 -2.25 7.45 11.94
N GLN A 143 -2.32 8.39 12.89
CA GLN A 143 -1.34 8.56 13.96
C GLN A 143 -1.18 7.29 14.81
N ALA A 144 -2.28 6.63 15.17
CA ALA A 144 -2.23 5.42 15.98
C ALA A 144 -1.65 4.24 15.20
N SER A 145 -2.02 4.06 13.93
CA SER A 145 -1.41 3.06 13.04
C SER A 145 0.08 3.29 12.87
N PHE A 146 0.47 4.55 12.66
CA PHE A 146 1.86 4.94 12.52
C PHE A 146 2.67 4.65 13.79
N LYS A 147 2.10 4.94 14.97
CA LYS A 147 2.76 4.63 16.23
C LYS A 147 3.09 3.14 16.34
N ILE A 148 2.17 2.24 15.95
CA ILE A 148 2.45 0.79 15.96
C ILE A 148 3.60 0.45 15.02
N LEU A 149 3.62 1.00 13.81
CA LEU A 149 4.73 0.79 12.87
C LEU A 149 6.06 1.30 13.45
N TYR A 150 6.05 2.48 14.06
CA TYR A 150 7.25 3.09 14.65
C TYR A 150 7.77 2.30 15.86
N ASP A 151 6.88 1.79 16.71
CA ASP A 151 7.27 0.89 17.79
C ASP A 151 7.99 -0.36 17.23
N ARG A 152 7.52 -0.90 16.09
CA ARG A 152 8.16 -2.04 15.40
C ARG A 152 9.49 -1.69 14.72
N LEU A 153 9.70 -0.45 14.26
CA LEU A 153 11.01 0.00 13.76
C LEU A 153 12.11 -0.10 14.83
N ASN A 154 11.75 0.06 16.10
CA ASN A 154 12.68 -0.02 17.23
C ASN A 154 12.91 -1.45 17.75
N GLU A 155 12.24 -2.45 17.16
CA GLU A 155 12.36 -3.85 17.56
C GLU A 155 13.15 -4.66 16.52
N PRO A 156 14.26 -5.33 16.91
CA PRO A 156 15.11 -6.09 15.98
C PRO A 156 14.53 -7.47 15.63
N VAL A 157 13.21 -7.59 15.55
CA VAL A 157 12.52 -8.86 15.28
C VAL A 157 12.29 -9.00 13.78
N SER A 158 12.73 -10.12 13.21
CA SER A 158 12.53 -10.45 11.80
C SER A 158 11.06 -10.76 11.52
N GLY A 159 10.50 -10.15 10.47
CA GLY A 159 9.13 -10.42 10.05
C GLY A 159 8.39 -9.26 9.38
N LEU A 160 7.07 -9.41 9.30
CA LEU A 160 6.18 -8.50 8.59
C LEU A 160 5.42 -7.59 9.56
N THR A 161 5.43 -6.28 9.27
CA THR A 161 4.53 -5.32 9.91
C THR A 161 3.62 -4.69 8.85
N TYR A 162 2.33 -4.98 8.92
CA TYR A 162 1.30 -4.35 8.09
C TYR A 162 0.53 -3.31 8.91
N VAL A 163 0.42 -2.09 8.43
CA VAL A 163 -0.45 -1.07 9.04
C VAL A 163 -1.36 -0.42 8.00
N CYS A 164 -2.62 -0.23 8.37
CA CYS A 164 -3.63 0.44 7.56
C CYS A 164 -3.88 1.84 8.13
N LEU A 165 -3.80 2.87 7.29
CA LEU A 165 -4.04 4.28 7.62
C LEU A 165 -5.47 4.63 7.18
N PRO A 166 -6.43 4.73 8.12
CA PRO A 166 -7.86 4.70 7.77
C PRO A 166 -8.46 6.05 7.37
N GLU A 167 -7.79 7.18 7.60
CA GLU A 167 -8.45 8.49 7.54
C GLU A 167 -8.79 8.93 6.11
N MET A 168 -7.97 8.55 5.11
CA MET A 168 -8.26 8.80 3.70
C MET A 168 -9.55 8.10 3.27
N ARG A 169 -9.72 6.82 3.62
CA ARG A 169 -10.97 6.07 3.42
C ARG A 169 -12.15 6.79 4.05
N PHE A 170 -12.03 7.20 5.31
CA PHE A 170 -13.13 7.88 5.99
C PHE A 170 -13.53 9.17 5.28
N ALA A 171 -12.56 9.97 4.83
CA ALA A 171 -12.85 11.17 4.04
C ALA A 171 -13.52 10.84 2.70
N GLY A 172 -13.05 9.81 1.99
CA GLY A 172 -13.67 9.32 0.75
C GLY A 172 -15.12 8.87 0.95
N GLU A 173 -15.41 8.11 2.00
CA GLU A 173 -16.78 7.65 2.35
C GLU A 173 -17.74 8.82 2.69
N HIS A 174 -17.20 9.98 3.10
CA HIS A 174 -17.97 11.19 3.40
C HIS A 174 -17.90 12.24 2.29
N GLN A 175 -17.32 11.91 1.13
CA GLN A 175 -17.15 12.82 0.00
C GLN A 175 -16.40 14.11 0.37
N ASP A 176 -15.45 14.02 1.29
CA ASP A 176 -14.66 15.14 1.81
C ASP A 176 -13.28 15.19 1.15
N LEU A 177 -13.17 15.95 0.05
CA LEU A 177 -11.90 16.18 -0.66
C LEU A 177 -10.83 16.85 0.23
N MET A 178 -11.25 17.79 1.09
CA MET A 178 -10.33 18.54 1.94
C MET A 178 -9.81 17.67 3.08
N GLY A 179 -10.68 16.89 3.71
CA GLY A 179 -10.31 15.88 4.69
C GLY A 179 -9.37 14.83 4.11
N PHE A 180 -9.61 14.39 2.88
CA PHE A 180 -8.77 13.40 2.21
C PHE A 180 -7.35 13.95 2.00
N GLY A 181 -7.23 15.13 1.38
CA GLY A 181 -5.92 15.76 1.16
C GLY A 181 -5.18 16.07 2.47
N THR A 182 -5.90 16.50 3.51
CA THR A 182 -5.32 16.73 4.85
C THR A 182 -4.76 15.44 5.45
N ALA A 183 -5.53 14.35 5.39
CA ALA A 183 -5.10 13.04 5.89
C ALA A 183 -3.90 12.49 5.10
N LEU A 184 -3.86 12.71 3.77
CA LEU A 184 -2.77 12.30 2.91
C LEU A 184 -1.47 13.08 3.19
N ILE A 185 -1.54 14.39 3.42
CA ILE A 185 -0.39 15.22 3.84
C ILE A 185 0.14 14.76 5.20
N ALA A 186 -0.75 14.49 6.16
CA ALA A 186 -0.34 13.96 7.45
C ALA A 186 0.37 12.60 7.32
N ALA A 187 -0.14 11.72 6.46
CA ALA A 187 0.49 10.43 6.15
C ALA A 187 1.87 10.59 5.48
N ASP A 188 2.04 11.55 4.57
CA ASP A 188 3.33 11.86 3.93
C ASP A 188 4.38 12.35 4.96
N HIS A 189 3.96 13.16 5.94
CA HIS A 189 4.84 13.62 7.01
C HIS A 189 5.26 12.49 7.95
N TYR A 190 4.35 11.58 8.30
CA TYR A 190 4.70 10.37 9.04
C TYR A 190 5.69 9.49 8.26
N LEU A 191 5.48 9.36 6.95
CA LEU A 191 6.35 8.58 6.08
C LEU A 191 7.79 9.09 6.05
N GLU A 192 8.00 10.41 6.20
CA GLU A 192 9.32 11.03 6.26
C GLU A 192 10.18 10.40 7.37
N GLN A 193 9.60 10.25 8.57
CA GLN A 193 10.29 9.67 9.72
C GLN A 193 10.60 8.18 9.49
N VAL A 194 9.68 7.42 8.88
CA VAL A 194 9.96 6.00 8.55
C VAL A 194 11.10 5.87 7.55
N VAL A 195 11.07 6.65 6.48
CA VAL A 195 12.12 6.63 5.45
C VAL A 195 13.49 6.96 6.05
N HIS A 196 13.54 7.86 7.04
CA HIS A 196 14.75 8.22 7.76
C HIS A 196 15.25 7.09 8.69
N ASP A 197 14.35 6.44 9.43
CA ASP A 197 14.71 5.50 10.51
C ASP A 197 14.79 4.01 10.09
N LEU A 198 14.47 3.68 8.83
CA LEU A 198 14.64 2.32 8.30
C LEU A 198 16.12 1.89 8.37
N GLY A 199 16.33 0.65 8.78
CA GLY A 199 17.62 -0.02 8.71
C GLY A 199 17.97 -0.45 7.29
N ALA A 200 19.27 -0.67 7.03
CA ALA A 200 19.77 -1.05 5.71
C ALA A 200 19.15 -2.34 5.15
N ASN A 201 18.72 -3.26 6.02
CA ASN A 201 18.10 -4.54 5.66
C ASN A 201 16.57 -4.52 5.77
N ASP A 202 15.95 -3.35 5.85
CA ASP A 202 14.49 -3.24 5.86
C ASP A 202 13.96 -2.93 4.47
N LEU A 203 12.75 -3.39 4.21
CA LEU A 203 11.96 -3.03 3.04
C LEU A 203 10.68 -2.34 3.48
N LEU A 204 10.42 -1.15 2.94
CA LEU A 204 9.15 -0.45 3.04
C LEU A 204 8.37 -0.63 1.74
N ILE A 205 7.11 -0.98 1.84
CA ILE A 205 6.14 -0.97 0.74
C ILE A 205 4.99 -0.05 1.13
N VAL A 206 4.71 0.97 0.31
CA VAL A 206 3.52 1.82 0.45
C VAL A 206 2.56 1.51 -0.69
N THR A 207 1.32 1.22 -0.34
CA THR A 207 0.28 0.79 -1.26
C THR A 207 -1.10 1.22 -0.76
N ALA A 208 -2.16 0.79 -1.45
CA ALA A 208 -3.52 0.77 -0.94
C ALA A 208 -4.17 -0.60 -1.19
N THR A 209 -5.25 -0.89 -0.49
CA THR A 209 -6.10 -2.09 -0.69
C THR A 209 -7.39 -1.80 -1.45
N HIS A 210 -7.77 -0.53 -1.57
CA HIS A 210 -8.93 -0.05 -2.31
C HIS A 210 -8.81 1.47 -2.50
N ALA A 211 -9.59 2.00 -3.44
CA ALA A 211 -9.73 3.44 -3.66
C ALA A 211 -11.10 3.96 -3.20
N ALA A 212 -11.17 5.23 -2.86
CA ALA A 212 -12.38 5.89 -2.38
C ALA A 212 -12.39 7.35 -2.84
N ASP A 213 -12.63 7.55 -4.13
CA ASP A 213 -12.68 8.88 -4.75
C ASP A 213 -13.81 9.71 -4.11
N PRO A 214 -13.50 10.82 -3.41
CA PRO A 214 -14.51 11.61 -2.71
C PRO A 214 -15.52 12.29 -3.66
N THR A 215 -15.26 12.35 -4.96
CA THR A 215 -16.20 12.91 -5.95
C THR A 215 -17.31 11.94 -6.35
N PHE A 216 -17.16 10.66 -6.01
CA PHE A 216 -18.14 9.62 -6.30
C PHE A 216 -19.04 9.35 -5.09
N SER A 217 -20.30 9.01 -5.34
CA SER A 217 -21.24 8.59 -4.28
C SER A 217 -21.09 7.11 -3.91
N LEU A 218 -20.51 6.30 -4.80
CA LEU A 218 -20.24 4.89 -4.58
C LEU A 218 -18.81 4.72 -4.05
N THR A 219 -18.67 3.97 -2.96
CA THR A 219 -17.37 3.56 -2.43
C THR A 219 -17.36 2.06 -2.13
N PRO A 220 -16.25 1.34 -2.36
CA PRO A 220 -15.00 1.77 -3.02
C PRO A 220 -15.17 2.11 -4.52
N THR A 221 -14.34 3.00 -5.06
CA THR A 221 -14.16 3.17 -6.51
C THR A 221 -13.12 2.19 -7.04
N ARG A 222 -13.28 1.77 -8.31
CA ARG A 222 -12.41 0.79 -8.96
C ARG A 222 -11.26 1.45 -9.72
N GLU A 223 -10.15 1.63 -9.03
CA GLU A 223 -8.96 2.33 -9.53
C GLU A 223 -7.70 1.47 -9.48
N TYR A 224 -6.67 1.86 -10.23
CA TYR A 224 -5.31 1.41 -9.96
C TYR A 224 -4.85 1.93 -8.58
N LEU A 225 -4.07 1.13 -7.87
CA LEU A 225 -3.55 1.47 -6.54
C LEU A 225 -2.06 1.77 -6.60
N PRO A 226 -1.51 2.66 -5.75
CA PRO A 226 -0.08 2.97 -5.77
C PRO A 226 0.75 1.76 -5.34
N LEU A 227 1.95 1.64 -5.91
CA LEU A 227 2.98 0.73 -5.43
C LEU A 227 4.29 1.50 -5.35
N LEU A 228 4.77 1.73 -4.14
CA LEU A 228 6.09 2.28 -3.87
C LEU A 228 6.85 1.28 -3.00
N ALA A 229 8.08 0.94 -3.36
CA ALA A 229 8.95 0.08 -2.57
C ALA A 229 10.30 0.77 -2.34
N TYR A 230 10.81 0.75 -1.11
CA TYR A 230 12.03 1.45 -0.73
C TYR A 230 12.82 0.65 0.29
N SER A 231 14.15 0.65 0.12
CA SER A 231 15.10 0.17 1.12
C SER A 231 16.31 1.11 1.13
N PRO A 232 16.86 1.47 2.31
CA PRO A 232 18.07 2.30 2.37
C PRO A 232 19.27 1.70 1.64
N SER A 233 19.39 0.36 1.59
CA SER A 233 20.45 -0.32 0.85
C SER A 233 20.20 -0.38 -0.67
N ARG A 234 19.06 0.11 -1.15
CA ARG A 234 18.61 0.14 -2.54
C ARG A 234 17.95 1.48 -2.89
N ALA A 235 18.52 2.60 -2.42
CA ALA A 235 17.97 3.95 -2.56
C ALA A 235 18.14 4.57 -3.98
N LYS A 236 17.97 3.75 -5.02
CA LYS A 236 17.94 4.14 -6.42
C LYS A 236 16.84 3.34 -7.11
N GLY A 237 15.66 3.92 -7.15
CA GLY A 237 14.45 3.26 -7.60
C GLY A 237 14.24 3.30 -9.10
N PHE A 238 13.46 2.32 -9.58
CA PHE A 238 13.08 2.18 -10.98
C PHE A 238 11.58 1.89 -11.12
N ALA A 239 11.06 2.06 -12.33
CA ALA A 239 9.67 1.74 -12.62
C ALA A 239 9.43 0.21 -12.53
N LEU A 240 8.45 -0.19 -11.74
CA LEU A 240 7.94 -1.56 -11.62
C LEU A 240 6.80 -1.85 -12.61
N GLY A 241 6.35 -0.83 -13.34
CA GLY A 241 5.26 -0.92 -14.30
C GLY A 241 3.90 -1.16 -13.65
N ILE A 242 3.04 -1.89 -14.36
CA ILE A 242 1.70 -2.25 -13.89
C ILE A 242 1.74 -3.69 -13.39
N ARG A 243 1.51 -3.87 -12.09
CA ARG A 243 1.40 -5.17 -11.45
C ARG A 243 -0.04 -5.67 -11.58
N ARG A 244 -0.21 -6.93 -11.97
CA ARG A 244 -1.51 -7.45 -12.42
C ARG A 244 -2.46 -7.74 -11.27
N THR A 245 -1.95 -7.88 -10.05
CA THR A 245 -2.70 -8.27 -8.86
C THR A 245 -2.05 -7.69 -7.60
N LEU A 246 -2.86 -7.42 -6.57
CA LEU A 246 -2.35 -7.04 -5.23
C LEU A 246 -1.53 -8.17 -4.59
N ALA A 247 -1.75 -9.41 -5.04
CA ALA A 247 -1.03 -10.60 -4.61
C ALA A 247 0.49 -10.51 -4.80
N ASP A 248 0.98 -9.67 -5.72
CA ASP A 248 2.41 -9.47 -5.96
C ASP A 248 3.14 -8.99 -4.68
N ILE A 249 2.47 -8.26 -3.80
CA ILE A 249 3.05 -7.84 -2.50
C ILE A 249 3.23 -9.06 -1.59
N GLY A 250 2.19 -9.88 -1.43
CA GLY A 250 2.27 -11.10 -0.63
C GLY A 250 3.34 -12.06 -1.17
N ALA A 251 3.42 -12.23 -2.50
CA ALA A 251 4.40 -13.09 -3.16
C ALA A 251 5.83 -12.61 -2.85
N THR A 252 6.06 -11.30 -2.90
CA THR A 252 7.34 -10.67 -2.56
C THR A 252 7.73 -10.95 -1.12
N VAL A 253 6.76 -10.85 -0.19
CA VAL A 253 7.00 -11.15 1.23
C VAL A 253 7.37 -12.63 1.41
N LEU A 254 6.59 -13.56 0.83
CA LEU A 254 6.85 -15.00 0.95
C LEU A 254 8.21 -15.40 0.33
N GLU A 255 8.54 -14.88 -0.85
CA GLU A 255 9.84 -15.14 -1.49
C GLU A 255 11.00 -14.60 -0.63
N ASN A 256 10.89 -13.39 -0.10
CA ASN A 256 11.94 -12.81 0.74
C ASN A 256 12.29 -13.72 1.93
N TYR A 257 11.27 -14.26 2.60
CA TYR A 257 11.46 -15.12 3.78
C TYR A 257 11.76 -16.59 3.42
N GLY A 258 11.78 -16.95 2.13
CA GLY A 258 12.10 -18.30 1.66
C GLY A 258 11.03 -19.33 2.01
N VAL A 259 9.77 -18.90 2.17
CA VAL A 259 8.63 -19.75 2.57
C VAL A 259 7.61 -19.95 1.44
N ALA A 260 7.96 -19.51 0.23
CA ALA A 260 7.15 -19.70 -0.97
C ALA A 260 7.10 -21.19 -1.38
N THR A 261 5.96 -21.84 -1.19
CA THR A 261 5.67 -23.17 -1.77
C THR A 261 4.86 -23.04 -3.06
N GLU A 262 3.69 -22.40 -2.97
CA GLU A 262 2.86 -21.93 -4.08
C GLU A 262 2.19 -20.61 -3.67
N HIS A 263 2.30 -19.55 -4.47
CA HIS A 263 1.64 -18.27 -4.20
C HIS A 263 1.01 -17.69 -5.46
N ALA A 264 -0.10 -16.98 -5.30
CA ALA A 264 -0.60 -16.13 -6.36
C ALA A 264 0.26 -14.86 -6.46
N GLY A 265 0.24 -14.23 -7.63
CA GLY A 265 1.07 -13.05 -7.90
C GLY A 265 2.50 -13.40 -8.28
N HIS A 266 3.17 -12.41 -8.87
CA HIS A 266 4.58 -12.46 -9.23
C HIS A 266 5.31 -11.52 -8.27
N SER A 267 6.23 -12.08 -7.50
CA SER A 267 7.11 -11.30 -6.65
C SER A 267 7.84 -10.23 -7.45
N LEU A 268 8.08 -9.08 -6.79
CA LEU A 268 8.92 -7.99 -7.29
C LEU A 268 10.30 -7.96 -6.60
N LEU A 269 10.67 -9.03 -5.87
CA LEU A 269 11.90 -9.08 -5.08
C LEU A 269 13.14 -8.97 -5.96
N ASN A 270 13.14 -9.62 -7.12
CA ASN A 270 14.27 -9.56 -8.06
C ASN A 270 14.45 -8.14 -8.62
N GLU A 271 13.36 -7.47 -8.97
CA GLU A 271 13.37 -6.09 -9.44
C GLU A 271 13.92 -5.13 -8.36
N ILE A 272 13.66 -5.38 -7.07
CA ILE A 272 14.21 -4.56 -5.99
C ILE A 272 15.70 -4.87 -5.73
N THR A 273 16.12 -6.13 -5.88
CA THR A 273 17.41 -6.60 -5.35
C THR A 273 18.53 -6.73 -6.37
N GLN A 274 18.22 -6.92 -7.66
CA GLN A 274 19.19 -7.28 -8.71
C GLN A 274 19.59 -6.12 -9.65
N ILE A 275 19.14 -4.89 -9.40
CA ILE A 275 19.48 -3.70 -10.20
C ILE A 275 20.69 -2.95 -9.63
#